data_AF-A0A4Q0ZMS8-F1
#
_entry.id   AF-A0A4Q0ZMS8-F1
#
_cell.length_a   1.000
_cell.length_b   1.000
_cell.length_c   1.000
_cell.angle_alpha   90.00
_cell.angle_beta   90.00
_cell.angle_gamma   90.00
#
_symmetry.space_group_name_H-M   'P 1'
#
loop_
_entity.id
_entity.type
_entity.pdbx_description
1 polymer ?
#
loop_
_entity_poly.entity_id
_entity_poly.type
_entity_poly.pdbx_seq_one_letter_code
_entity_poly.pdbx_strand_id
1 'polypeptide(L)'
;MNELEIMESEILELLQKHAHNSYAKNALAPWIAKTSIKMGHLYSDLGLKNRREMGKLMTHNFTTLAKLKPETMRWKRYLYNCIGKTAPACATCNDINNCMKCSLG
;
A
#
# COMPACT_ATOMS: atom_id res chain seq x y z
N MET A 1 -3.64 -16.05 15.63
CA MET A 1 -3.71 -15.18 14.44
C MET A 1 -2.57 -14.20 14.56
N ASN A 2 -1.64 -14.20 13.59
CA ASN A 2 -0.46 -13.36 13.62
C ASN A 2 -0.86 -11.89 13.33
N GLU A 3 -0.19 -10.92 13.93
CA GLU A 3 -0.51 -9.49 13.76
C GLU A 3 -0.45 -9.07 12.27
N LEU A 4 0.47 -9.67 11.52
CA LEU A 4 0.60 -9.47 10.07
C LEU A 4 -0.62 -9.97 9.29
N GLU A 5 -1.24 -11.08 9.70
CA GLU A 5 -2.44 -11.63 9.02
C GLU A 5 -3.67 -10.76 9.27
N ILE A 6 -3.76 -10.15 10.46
CA ILE A 6 -4.80 -9.17 10.79
C ILE A 6 -4.62 -7.94 9.90
N MET A 7 -3.39 -7.39 9.81
CA MET A 7 -3.11 -6.25 8.95
C MET A 7 -3.39 -6.54 7.47
N GLU A 8 -3.02 -7.72 6.97
CA GLU A 8 -3.33 -8.14 5.60
C GLU A 8 -4.83 -8.12 5.35
N SER A 9 -5.62 -8.69 6.25
CA SER A 9 -7.08 -8.76 6.13
C SER A 9 -7.72 -7.36 6.16
N GLU A 10 -7.29 -6.47 7.06
CA GLU A 10 -7.81 -5.10 7.13
C GLU A 10 -7.47 -4.29 5.87
N ILE A 11 -6.25 -4.42 5.34
CA ILE A 11 -5.85 -3.78 4.07
C ILE A 11 -6.69 -4.35 2.91
N LEU A 12 -6.91 -5.65 2.88
CA LEU A 12 -7.73 -6.32 1.86
C LEU A 12 -9.14 -5.75 1.86
N GLU A 13 -9.80 -5.71 3.01
CA GLU A 13 -11.16 -5.17 3.15
C GLU A 13 -11.23 -3.70 2.71
N LEU A 14 -10.25 -2.88 3.11
CA LEU A 14 -10.15 -1.49 2.68
C LEU A 14 -10.06 -1.38 1.14
N LEU A 15 -9.18 -2.15 0.51
CA LEU A 15 -8.99 -2.14 -0.94
C LEU A 15 -10.25 -2.64 -1.66
N GLN A 16 -10.88 -3.71 -1.16
CA GLN A 16 -12.11 -4.26 -1.73
C GLN A 16 -13.29 -3.28 -1.66
N LYS A 17 -13.40 -2.53 -0.56
CA LYS A 17 -14.42 -1.50 -0.37
C LYS A 17 -14.27 -0.33 -1.35
N HIS A 18 -13.04 -0.02 -1.74
CA HIS A 18 -12.71 1.09 -2.64
C HIS A 18 -12.34 0.63 -4.06
N ALA A 19 -12.52 -0.64 -4.39
CA ALA A 19 -12.25 -1.19 -5.70
C ALA A 19 -13.23 -0.64 -6.74
N HIS A 20 -12.71 -0.20 -7.87
CA HIS A 20 -13.50 0.35 -8.96
C HIS A 20 -14.24 -0.73 -9.76
N ASN A 21 -13.67 -1.93 -9.86
CA ASN A 21 -14.24 -3.05 -10.61
C ASN A 21 -13.98 -4.40 -9.91
N SER A 22 -14.63 -5.46 -10.40
CA SER A 22 -14.52 -6.81 -9.83
C SER A 22 -13.11 -7.39 -9.91
N TYR A 23 -12.33 -7.04 -10.94
CA TYR A 23 -10.94 -7.47 -11.06
C TYR A 23 -10.05 -6.84 -9.97
N ALA A 24 -10.22 -5.54 -9.73
CA ALA A 24 -9.53 -4.83 -8.67
C ALA A 24 -9.88 -5.39 -7.29
N LYS A 25 -11.16 -5.74 -7.08
CA LYS A 25 -11.66 -6.32 -5.84
C LYS A 25 -11.15 -7.75 -5.58
N ASN A 26 -11.16 -8.60 -6.60
CA ASN A 26 -10.92 -10.03 -6.42
C ASN A 26 -9.49 -10.47 -6.76
N ALA A 27 -8.77 -9.72 -7.60
CA ALA A 27 -7.39 -10.04 -7.99
C ALA A 27 -6.39 -9.04 -7.42
N LEU A 28 -6.57 -7.74 -7.65
CA LEU A 28 -5.57 -6.74 -7.22
C LEU A 28 -5.58 -6.52 -5.70
N ALA A 29 -6.74 -6.41 -5.07
CA ALA A 29 -6.85 -6.17 -3.63
C ALA A 29 -6.12 -7.25 -2.79
N PRO A 30 -6.36 -8.57 -2.97
CA PRO A 30 -5.60 -9.59 -2.24
C PRO A 30 -4.13 -9.59 -2.58
N TRP A 31 -3.77 -9.33 -3.84
CA TRP A 31 -2.36 -9.27 -4.23
C TRP A 31 -1.62 -8.10 -3.58
N ILE A 32 -2.22 -6.90 -3.55
CA ILE A 32 -1.66 -5.72 -2.89
C ILE A 32 -1.61 -5.92 -1.37
N ALA A 33 -2.67 -6.46 -0.76
CA ALA A 33 -2.73 -6.72 0.68
C ALA A 33 -1.59 -7.65 1.13
N LYS A 34 -1.45 -8.80 0.47
CA LYS A 34 -0.37 -9.77 0.73
C LYS A 34 1.02 -9.19 0.50
N THR A 35 1.14 -8.27 -0.44
CA THR A 35 2.41 -7.60 -0.72
C THR A 35 2.72 -6.50 0.30
N SER A 36 1.69 -5.87 0.85
CA SER A 36 1.82 -4.76 1.81
C SER A 36 2.47 -5.18 3.13
N ILE A 37 2.25 -6.42 3.57
CA ILE A 37 2.84 -6.98 4.81
C ILE A 37 4.32 -7.32 4.69
N LYS A 38 4.88 -7.39 3.47
CA LYS A 38 6.32 -7.64 3.26
C LYS A 38 7.16 -6.47 3.79
N MET A 39 8.43 -6.70 4.11
CA MET A 39 9.32 -5.63 4.60
C MET A 39 9.80 -4.66 3.51
N GLY A 40 9.66 -5.03 2.23
CA GLY A 40 10.12 -4.24 1.10
C GLY A 40 9.22 -3.07 0.69
N HIS A 41 9.57 -2.51 -0.47
CA HIS A 41 8.78 -1.47 -1.12
C HIS A 41 7.63 -2.10 -1.89
N LEU A 42 6.40 -1.73 -1.54
CA LEU A 42 5.17 -2.25 -2.15
C LEU A 42 5.20 -2.29 -3.68
N TYR A 43 5.67 -1.21 -4.34
CA TYR A 43 5.74 -1.20 -5.81
C TYR A 43 6.78 -2.19 -6.35
N SER A 44 7.93 -2.33 -5.69
CA SER A 44 9.01 -3.23 -6.11
C SER A 44 8.59 -4.69 -5.93
N ASP A 45 7.94 -4.99 -4.80
CA ASP A 45 7.42 -6.32 -4.51
C ASP A 45 6.23 -6.71 -5.41
N LEU A 46 5.50 -5.73 -5.95
CA LEU A 46 4.49 -5.91 -6.99
C LEU A 46 5.10 -6.03 -8.40
N GLY A 47 6.43 -5.93 -8.55
CA GLY A 47 7.10 -5.97 -9.85
C GLY A 47 6.95 -4.67 -10.68
N LEU A 48 6.52 -3.57 -10.06
CA LEU A 48 6.41 -2.28 -10.72
C LEU A 48 7.76 -1.57 -10.77
N LYS A 49 8.06 -0.94 -11.90
CA LYS A 49 9.34 -0.26 -12.14
C LYS A 49 9.58 0.93 -11.21
N ASN A 50 8.52 1.64 -10.81
CA ASN A 50 8.64 2.84 -9.98
C ASN A 50 7.33 3.19 -9.24
N ARG A 51 7.43 4.15 -8.30
CA ARG A 51 6.30 4.68 -7.53
C ARG A 51 5.19 5.30 -8.40
N ARG A 52 5.53 5.84 -9.56
CA ARG A 52 4.57 6.49 -10.45
C ARG A 52 3.64 5.47 -11.11
N GLU A 53 4.17 4.31 -11.52
CA GLU A 53 3.36 3.18 -12.01
C GLU A 53 2.40 2.67 -10.93
N MET A 54 2.86 2.57 -9.68
CA MET A 54 1.97 2.24 -8.56
C MET A 54 0.87 3.29 -8.38
N GLY A 55 1.22 4.57 -8.50
CA GLY A 55 0.26 5.68 -8.49
C GLY A 55 -0.82 5.53 -9.56
N LYS A 56 -0.42 5.23 -10.80
CA LYS A 56 -1.37 5.00 -11.91
C LYS A 56 -2.25 3.79 -11.65
N LEU A 57 -1.66 2.66 -11.24
CA LEU A 57 -2.40 1.42 -10.94
C LEU A 57 -3.45 1.68 -9.86
N MET A 58 -3.08 2.35 -8.78
CA MET A 58 -3.99 2.69 -7.70
C MET A 58 -5.05 3.72 -8.12
N THR A 59 -4.70 4.70 -8.93
CA THR A 59 -5.66 5.72 -9.40
C THR A 59 -6.71 5.11 -10.34
N HIS A 60 -6.29 4.16 -11.19
CA HIS A 60 -7.17 3.49 -12.13
C HIS A 60 -8.08 2.46 -11.46
N ASN A 61 -7.56 1.69 -10.51
CA ASN A 61 -8.30 0.58 -9.89
C ASN A 61 -8.96 0.95 -8.55
N PHE A 62 -8.44 1.95 -7.84
CA PHE A 62 -8.89 2.38 -6.51
C PHE A 62 -9.02 3.91 -6.45
N THR A 63 -9.79 4.47 -7.39
CA THR A 63 -9.89 5.92 -7.61
C THR A 63 -10.29 6.69 -6.36
N THR A 64 -11.17 6.12 -5.53
CA THR A 64 -11.60 6.76 -4.26
C THR A 64 -10.43 6.92 -3.29
N LEU A 65 -9.57 5.90 -3.14
CA LEU A 65 -8.38 6.00 -2.30
C LEU A 65 -7.35 6.98 -2.88
N ALA A 66 -7.19 7.01 -4.21
CA ALA A 66 -6.29 7.95 -4.87
C ALA A 66 -6.69 9.40 -4.70
N LYS A 67 -7.99 9.71 -4.69
CA LYS A 67 -8.51 11.06 -4.45
C LYS A 67 -8.25 11.55 -3.02
N LEU A 68 -8.33 10.65 -2.04
CA LEU A 68 -8.16 10.97 -0.62
C LEU A 68 -6.68 11.00 -0.18
N LYS A 69 -5.80 10.34 -0.94
CA LYS A 69 -4.39 10.22 -0.60
C LYS A 69 -3.61 11.52 -0.85
N PRO A 70 -2.87 12.05 0.14
CA PRO A 70 -1.93 13.15 -0.06
C PRO A 70 -0.81 12.79 -1.04
N GLU A 71 -0.45 13.69 -1.96
CA GLU A 71 0.55 13.42 -3.00
C GLU A 71 1.93 13.04 -2.44
N THR A 72 2.36 13.71 -1.37
CA THR A 72 3.64 13.50 -0.68
C THR A 72 3.74 12.12 -0.01
N MET A 73 2.60 11.52 0.37
CA MET A 73 2.56 10.26 1.13
C MET A 73 2.77 9.02 0.24
N ARG A 74 3.51 8.03 0.74
CA ARG A 74 3.69 6.72 0.06
C ARG A 74 2.42 5.88 0.20
N TRP A 75 2.08 5.09 -0.82
CA TRP A 75 0.88 4.22 -0.82
C TRP A 75 0.80 3.28 0.37
N LYS A 76 1.91 2.58 0.67
CA LYS A 76 1.98 1.69 1.83
C LYS A 76 1.62 2.43 3.12
N ARG A 77 2.30 3.54 3.43
CA ARG A 77 2.01 4.35 4.62
C ARG A 77 0.55 4.82 4.66
N TYR A 78 0.00 5.26 3.54
CA TYR A 78 -1.38 5.72 3.45
C TYR A 78 -2.39 4.60 3.76
N LEU A 79 -2.23 3.42 3.15
CA LEU A 79 -3.13 2.28 3.38
C LEU A 79 -3.15 1.84 4.84
N TYR A 80 -1.96 1.78 5.47
CA TYR A 80 -1.84 1.45 6.88
C TYR A 80 -2.44 2.54 7.80
N ASN A 81 -2.27 3.82 7.45
CA ASN A 81 -2.90 4.92 8.16
C ASN A 81 -4.44 4.82 8.12
N CYS A 82 -5.02 4.43 6.97
CA CYS A 82 -6.47 4.25 6.84
C CYS A 82 -7.05 3.17 7.77
N ILE A 83 -6.25 2.14 8.11
CA ILE A 83 -6.66 1.09 9.07
C ILE A 83 -6.16 1.37 10.49
N GLY A 84 -5.57 2.55 10.75
CA GLY A 84 -5.04 2.91 12.06
C GLY A 84 -3.84 2.07 12.51
N LYS A 85 -3.11 1.45 11.58
CA LYS A 85 -1.94 0.62 11.85
C LYS A 85 -0.66 1.26 11.32
N THR A 86 0.48 0.76 11.78
CA THR A 86 1.80 1.12 11.25
C THR A 86 2.29 0.01 10.34
N ALA A 87 2.75 0.37 9.14
CA ALA A 87 3.31 -0.62 8.23
C ALA A 87 4.50 -1.33 8.88
N PRO A 88 4.64 -2.66 8.74
CA PRO A 88 5.72 -3.43 9.38
C PRO A 88 7.10 -2.94 8.93
N ALA A 89 7.24 -2.55 7.65
CA ALA A 89 8.44 -1.91 7.11
C ALA A 89 8.78 -0.55 7.73
N CYS A 90 7.81 0.15 8.35
CA CYS A 90 8.03 1.39 9.08
C CYS A 90 8.30 1.14 10.58
N ALA A 91 7.75 0.08 11.17
CA ALA A 91 7.96 -0.26 12.58
C ALA A 91 9.41 -0.68 12.88
N THR A 92 10.09 -1.32 11.92
CA THR A 92 11.53 -1.65 12.03
C THR A 92 12.45 -0.56 11.48
N CYS A 93 11.90 0.47 10.84
CA CYS A 93 12.67 1.59 10.34
C CYS A 93 12.86 2.58 11.49
N ASN A 94 13.95 2.41 12.25
CA ASN A 94 14.41 3.34 13.28
C ASN A 94 14.90 4.69 12.70
N ASP A 95 14.47 5.00 11.47
CA ASP A 95 14.95 6.08 10.63
C ASP A 95 13.78 6.95 10.19
N ILE A 96 13.19 7.62 11.18
CA ILE A 96 12.24 8.71 10.99
C ILE A 96 12.81 9.81 10.07
N ASN A 97 14.15 9.91 9.96
CA ASN A 97 14.84 10.86 9.10
C ASN A 97 15.03 10.39 7.64
N ASN A 98 15.03 9.08 7.35
CA ASN A 98 15.28 8.57 6.00
C ASN A 98 14.01 8.15 5.23
N CYS A 99 12.83 8.16 5.85
CA CYS A 99 11.56 7.83 5.17
C CYS A 99 11.16 8.85 4.07
N MET A 100 11.86 10.00 3.99
CA MET A 100 11.74 11.01 2.93
C MET A 100 12.72 10.82 1.75
N LYS A 101 13.80 10.03 1.88
CA LYS A 101 14.77 9.80 0.79
C LYS A 101 14.50 8.48 0.08
N CYS A 102 13.41 8.42 -0.69
CA CYS A 102 13.44 7.63 -1.93
C CYS A 102 13.81 8.61 -3.04
N SER A 103 15.09 9.00 -3.06
CA SER A 103 15.70 9.56 -4.26
C SER A 103 16.27 8.38 -5.03
N LEU A 104 16.01 8.36 -6.33
CA LEU A 104 16.76 7.54 -7.27
C LEU A 104 18.25 7.61 -6.94
N GLY A 105 18.87 6.45 -6.79
CA GLY A 105 20.26 6.22 -7.16
C GLY A 105 20.25 5.46 -8.48
#